data_AF-A0A845X948-F1
#
_entry.id   AF-A0A845X948-F1
#
_cell.length_a   1.000
_cell.length_b   1.000
_cell.length_c   1.000
_cell.angle_alpha   90.00
_cell.angle_beta   90.00
_cell.angle_gamma   90.00
#
_symmetry.space_group_name_H-M   'P 1'
#
loop_
_entity.id
_entity.type
_entity.pdbx_description
1 polymer ?
#
loop_
_entity_poly.entity_id
_entity_poly.type
_entity_poly.pdbx_seq_one_letter_code
_entity_poly.pdbx_strand_id
1 'polypeptide(L)'
;MAVVVVVVCRVQILMMMMNIAVKRWCWLCGLPLLLLGGCQLTLQLPTAENQAKFYIDAIAKSQTAYYKANGEFASSIEQLDLNLNIDSPDYKLTATSHGEPTHSVLVEAAAKKDDLHSYAGLVYVKPTEEKVDVLVQACKTEEPSKRPPMLTTRPRLVNAIDCPEGSVIMQ
;
A
#
# COMPACT_ATOMS: atom_id res chain seq x y z
N MET A 1 10.50 -4.66 -11.30
CA MET A 1 9.48 -5.61 -10.83
C MET A 1 9.79 -5.92 -9.36
N ALA A 2 9.00 -5.40 -8.42
CA ALA A 2 9.19 -5.71 -7.00
C ALA A 2 8.34 -6.94 -6.67
N VAL A 3 9.00 -8.05 -6.34
CA VAL A 3 8.33 -9.30 -5.94
C VAL A 3 8.18 -9.27 -4.42
N VAL A 4 6.96 -9.16 -3.92
CA VAL A 4 6.66 -9.35 -2.50
C VAL A 4 6.51 -10.84 -2.25
N VAL A 5 7.44 -11.43 -1.48
CA VAL A 5 7.41 -12.86 -1.13
C VAL A 5 6.71 -13.02 0.23
N VAL A 6 5.49 -13.56 0.23
CA VAL A 6 4.79 -13.96 1.46
C VAL A 6 4.97 -15.47 1.64
N VAL A 7 5.73 -15.87 2.66
CA VAL A 7 5.92 -17.28 3.03
C VAL A 7 4.88 -17.64 4.09
N VAL A 8 3.88 -18.44 3.72
CA VAL A 8 2.91 -18.97 4.69
C VAL A 8 3.37 -20.36 5.14
N CYS A 9 4.01 -20.44 6.30
CA CYS A 9 4.28 -21.72 6.96
C CYS A 9 3.04 -22.19 7.72
N ARG A 10 2.43 -23.30 7.30
CA ARG A 10 1.44 -24.03 8.11
C ARG A 10 2.17 -24.70 9.28
N VAL A 11 2.15 -24.08 10.46
CA VAL A 11 2.55 -24.74 11.70
C VAL A 11 1.40 -25.64 12.14
N GLN A 12 1.52 -26.95 11.90
CA GLN A 12 0.63 -27.94 12.50
C GLN A 12 0.98 -28.06 13.98
N ILE A 13 0.19 -27.41 14.84
CA ILE A 13 0.28 -27.58 16.29
C ILE A 13 -0.31 -28.97 16.61
N LEU A 14 0.56 -29.96 16.75
CA LEU A 14 0.22 -31.27 17.29
C LEU A 14 0.09 -31.14 18.81
N MET A 15 -1.14 -30.97 19.31
CA MET A 15 -1.41 -31.06 20.75
C MET A 15 -1.13 -32.51 21.21
N MET A 16 0.02 -32.71 21.85
CA MET A 16 0.27 -33.86 22.72
C MET A 16 -0.67 -33.74 23.93
N MET A 17 -1.71 -34.56 23.98
CA MET A 17 -2.31 -34.98 25.25
C MET A 17 -2.02 -36.47 25.43
N MET A 18 -0.91 -36.70 26.13
CA MET A 18 -0.55 -38.00 26.67
C MET A 18 -1.39 -38.20 27.94
N ASN A 19 -2.33 -39.13 27.93
CA ASN A 19 -2.80 -39.75 29.16
C ASN A 19 -2.82 -41.26 29.01
N ILE A 20 -2.21 -41.88 30.01
CA ILE A 20 -1.74 -43.26 30.09
C ILE A 20 -2.92 -44.20 30.31
N ALA A 21 -3.03 -45.27 29.52
CA ALA A 21 -3.39 -46.61 30.02
C ALA A 21 -3.49 -47.69 28.91
N VAL A 22 -2.62 -48.69 29.03
CA VAL A 22 -2.93 -50.12 28.83
C VAL A 22 -2.89 -50.67 27.39
N LYS A 23 -1.69 -51.22 27.08
CA LYS A 23 -1.47 -52.67 26.82
C LYS A 23 -1.59 -53.17 25.38
N ARG A 24 -0.40 -53.31 24.78
CA ARG A 24 0.17 -54.55 24.19
C ARG A 24 -0.32 -54.95 22.79
N TRP A 25 0.68 -55.17 21.92
CA TRP A 25 0.65 -55.70 20.53
C TRP A 25 0.34 -54.71 19.40
N CYS A 26 1.40 -54.24 18.72
CA CYS A 26 1.69 -54.69 17.34
C CYS A 26 3.10 -54.18 16.95
N TRP A 27 4.10 -55.04 17.11
CA TRP A 27 5.34 -54.93 16.35
C TRP A 27 5.04 -55.26 14.88
N LEU A 28 5.73 -54.58 13.96
CA LEU A 28 5.71 -54.74 12.49
C LEU A 28 4.61 -53.97 11.74
N CYS A 29 4.89 -52.69 11.48
CA CYS A 29 4.65 -52.05 10.18
C CYS A 29 5.66 -50.92 10.04
N GLY A 30 6.85 -51.28 9.54
CA GLY A 30 7.81 -50.30 9.06
C GLY A 30 7.31 -49.68 7.76
N LEU A 31 7.12 -48.37 7.76
CA LEU A 31 7.37 -47.49 6.62
C LEU A 31 7.40 -46.06 7.18
N PRO A 32 8.49 -45.30 7.03
CA PRO A 32 8.49 -43.90 7.42
C PRO A 32 7.65 -43.16 6.38
N LEU A 33 6.39 -42.85 6.71
CA LEU A 33 5.67 -41.78 6.01
C LEU A 33 6.31 -40.44 6.42
N LEU A 34 7.50 -40.18 5.87
CA LEU A 34 8.02 -38.83 5.69
C LEU A 34 7.07 -38.17 4.69
N LEU A 35 5.95 -37.66 5.19
CA LEU A 35 5.20 -36.61 4.50
C LEU A 35 6.15 -35.42 4.40
N LEU A 36 6.85 -35.34 3.28
CA LEU A 36 7.44 -34.10 2.78
C LEU A 36 6.32 -33.07 2.70
N GLY A 37 6.11 -32.34 3.78
CA GLY A 37 5.39 -31.08 3.78
C GLY A 37 6.20 -30.11 2.94
N GLY A 38 6.05 -30.19 1.62
CA GLY A 38 6.59 -29.18 0.72
C GLY A 38 5.94 -27.85 1.05
N CYS A 39 6.74 -26.84 1.38
CA CYS A 39 6.28 -25.46 1.30
C CYS A 39 5.87 -25.20 -0.15
N GLN A 40 4.58 -25.11 -0.41
CA GLN A 40 4.10 -24.60 -1.69
C GLN A 40 4.41 -23.10 -1.72
N LEU A 41 5.36 -22.71 -2.57
CA LEU A 41 5.63 -21.30 -2.86
C LEU A 41 4.54 -20.80 -3.80
N THR A 42 3.47 -20.23 -3.27
CA THR A 42 2.48 -19.51 -4.08
C THR A 42 2.94 -18.08 -4.28
N LEU A 43 3.39 -17.76 -5.50
CA LEU A 43 3.66 -16.39 -5.93
C LEU A 43 2.33 -15.68 -6.18
N GLN A 44 1.86 -14.88 -5.22
CA GLN A 44 0.75 -13.96 -5.43
C GLN A 44 1.30 -12.65 -5.98
N LEU A 45 1.04 -12.38 -7.27
CA LEU A 45 1.31 -11.07 -7.85
C LEU A 45 0.34 -10.06 -7.23
N PRO A 46 0.80 -8.86 -6.82
CA PRO A 46 -0.11 -7.83 -6.35
C PRO A 46 -1.10 -7.49 -7.46
N THR A 47 -2.37 -7.31 -7.10
CA THR A 47 -3.39 -6.82 -8.04
C THR A 47 -3.01 -5.41 -8.49
N ALA A 48 -3.52 -4.99 -9.67
CA ALA A 48 -3.32 -3.63 -10.16
C ALA A 48 -3.73 -2.58 -9.11
N GLU A 49 -4.84 -2.81 -8.41
CA GLU A 49 -5.32 -1.93 -7.34
C GLU A 49 -4.37 -1.88 -6.14
N ASN A 50 -3.86 -3.02 -5.69
CA ASN A 50 -2.88 -3.06 -4.60
C ASN A 50 -1.57 -2.37 -5.01
N GLN A 51 -1.20 -2.46 -6.29
CA GLN A 51 -0.04 -1.77 -6.83
C GLN A 51 -0.26 -0.24 -6.83
N ALA A 52 -1.44 0.24 -7.23
CA ALA A 52 -1.77 1.67 -7.18
C ALA A 52 -1.72 2.22 -5.76
N LYS A 53 -2.33 1.53 -4.79
CA LYS A 53 -2.27 1.90 -3.36
C LYS A 53 -0.83 2.00 -2.86
N PHE A 54 -0.02 0.98 -3.19
CA PHE A 54 1.40 0.98 -2.84
C PHE A 54 2.13 2.20 -3.41
N TYR A 55 1.88 2.59 -4.66
CA TYR A 55 2.52 3.76 -5.25
C TYR A 55 2.08 5.07 -4.60
N ILE A 56 0.79 5.26 -4.34
CA ILE A 56 0.29 6.45 -3.63
C ILE A 56 0.98 6.57 -2.27
N ASP A 57 1.03 5.49 -1.49
CA ASP A 57 1.68 5.47 -0.17
C ASP A 57 3.18 5.72 -0.26
N ALA A 58 3.86 5.09 -1.22
CA ALA A 58 5.30 5.24 -1.40
C ALA A 58 5.66 6.68 -1.77
N ILE A 59 4.98 7.26 -2.76
CA ILE A 59 5.20 8.65 -3.18
C ILE A 59 4.93 9.61 -2.01
N ALA A 60 3.84 9.40 -1.27
CA ALA A 60 3.47 10.28 -0.18
C ALA A 60 4.45 10.21 1.02
N LYS A 61 4.92 9.01 1.36
CA LYS A 61 6.00 8.83 2.36
C LYS A 61 7.30 9.47 1.90
N SER A 62 7.63 9.36 0.63
CA SER A 62 8.85 9.95 0.09
C SER A 62 8.79 11.46 0.00
N GLN A 63 7.64 12.04 -0.34
CA GLN A 63 7.41 13.48 -0.23
C GLN A 63 7.59 13.97 1.22
N THR A 64 7.08 13.20 2.18
CA THR A 64 7.27 13.49 3.61
C THR A 64 8.75 13.48 4.00
N ALA A 65 9.51 12.49 3.54
CA ALA A 65 10.94 12.39 3.80
C ALA A 65 11.73 13.51 3.12
N TYR A 66 11.39 13.81 1.86
CA TYR A 66 12.01 14.88 1.07
C TYR A 66 11.80 16.24 1.73
N TYR A 67 10.58 16.54 2.19
CA TYR A 67 10.29 17.77 2.93
C TYR A 67 11.11 17.88 4.22
N LYS A 68 11.23 16.78 4.98
CA LYS A 68 12.04 16.77 6.21
C LYS A 68 13.53 17.02 5.95
N ALA A 69 14.03 16.62 4.79
CA ALA A 69 15.43 16.80 4.40
C ALA A 69 15.71 18.19 3.79
N ASN A 70 14.78 18.73 3.01
CA ASN A 70 15.03 19.91 2.16
C ASN A 70 14.22 21.16 2.57
N GLY A 71 13.20 21.03 3.41
CA GLY A 71 12.32 22.13 3.81
C GLY A 71 11.22 22.48 2.79
N GLU A 72 11.12 21.73 1.69
CA GLU A 72 10.13 21.89 0.62
C GLU A 72 9.73 20.52 0.06
N PHE A 73 8.58 20.43 -0.61
CA PHE A 73 8.19 19.20 -1.30
C PHE A 73 8.92 19.04 -2.62
N ALA A 74 9.11 17.79 -3.08
CA ALA A 74 9.59 17.55 -4.42
C ALA A 74 8.52 17.95 -5.44
N SER A 75 8.94 18.62 -6.52
CA SER A 75 8.04 19.10 -7.57
C SER A 75 7.65 18.03 -8.59
N SER A 76 8.27 16.84 -8.51
CA SER A 76 8.09 15.72 -9.43
C SER A 76 8.40 14.38 -8.75
N ILE A 77 7.98 13.26 -9.36
CA ILE A 77 8.26 11.92 -8.81
C ILE A 77 9.74 11.57 -9.00
N GLU A 78 10.35 12.04 -10.09
CA GLU A 78 11.75 11.81 -10.45
C GLU A 78 12.71 12.35 -9.39
N GLN A 79 12.39 13.51 -8.79
CA GLN A 79 13.17 14.09 -7.69
C GLN A 79 13.15 13.26 -6.41
N LEU A 80 12.18 12.37 -6.24
CA LEU A 80 12.08 11.51 -5.06
C LEU A 80 13.05 10.32 -5.10
N ASP A 81 13.73 10.09 -6.23
CA ASP A 81 14.66 8.97 -6.47
C ASP A 81 14.11 7.62 -5.98
N LEU A 82 12.82 7.41 -6.20
CA LEU A 82 12.16 6.16 -5.93
C LEU A 82 12.61 5.21 -7.00
N ASN A 83 13.54 4.29 -6.68
CA ASN A 83 13.94 3.20 -7.55
C ASN A 83 12.79 2.19 -7.78
N LEU A 84 11.63 2.70 -8.18
CA LEU A 84 10.37 2.07 -8.43
C LEU A 84 10.06 2.26 -9.91
N ASN A 85 9.66 1.20 -10.59
CA ASN A 85 9.09 1.34 -11.91
C ASN A 85 7.68 1.90 -11.78
N ILE A 86 7.55 3.23 -11.80
CA ILE A 86 6.27 3.95 -11.68
C ILE A 86 5.44 3.88 -12.97
N ASP A 87 6.05 3.50 -14.10
CA ASP A 87 5.31 3.22 -15.32
C ASP A 87 4.66 1.83 -15.21
N SER A 88 3.36 1.84 -14.91
CA SER A 88 2.51 0.66 -14.82
C SER A 88 1.61 0.57 -16.06
N PRO A 89 1.34 -0.63 -16.60
CA PRO A 89 0.35 -0.80 -17.67
C PRO A 89 -1.07 -0.40 -17.24
N ASP A 90 -1.35 -0.37 -15.93
CA ASP A 90 -2.69 -0.20 -15.37
C ASP A 90 -2.97 1.22 -14.90
N TYR A 91 -1.93 1.99 -14.57
CA TYR A 91 -2.07 3.32 -13.98
C TYR A 91 -1.12 4.34 -14.58
N LYS A 92 -1.57 5.59 -14.67
CA LYS A 92 -0.75 6.77 -14.88
C LYS A 92 -0.59 7.48 -13.54
N LEU A 93 0.65 7.58 -13.07
CA LEU A 93 0.98 8.29 -11.83
C LEU A 93 1.40 9.73 -12.12
N THR A 94 0.94 10.66 -11.27
CA THR A 94 1.32 12.06 -11.29
C THR A 94 1.53 12.56 -9.86
N ALA A 95 2.47 13.49 -9.68
CA ALA A 95 2.63 14.25 -8.45
C ALA A 95 2.73 15.72 -8.83
N THR A 96 1.79 16.55 -8.37
CA THR A 96 1.69 17.96 -8.73
C THR A 96 1.74 18.82 -7.48
N SER A 97 2.66 19.77 -7.48
CA SER A 97 2.84 20.73 -6.41
C SER A 97 1.85 21.90 -6.49
N HIS A 98 1.30 22.34 -5.36
CA HIS A 98 0.35 23.46 -5.28
C HIS A 98 0.70 24.45 -4.14
N GLY A 99 0.60 25.76 -4.45
CA GLY A 99 0.89 26.87 -3.51
C GLY A 99 2.37 27.32 -3.52
N GLU A 100 2.69 28.42 -2.84
CA GLU A 100 4.02 29.04 -2.83
C GLU A 100 4.66 29.03 -1.43
N PRO A 101 5.88 28.49 -1.24
CA PRO A 101 6.76 27.91 -2.26
C PRO A 101 6.39 26.47 -2.65
N THR A 102 5.72 25.72 -1.78
CA THR A 102 4.95 24.49 -2.06
C THR A 102 4.20 24.12 -0.79
N HIS A 103 2.88 24.30 -0.76
CA HIS A 103 2.09 24.05 0.46
C HIS A 103 1.40 22.68 0.47
N SER A 104 1.37 22.00 -0.66
CA SER A 104 0.90 20.62 -0.78
C SER A 104 1.36 19.98 -2.08
N VAL A 105 1.31 18.65 -2.12
CA VAL A 105 1.45 17.85 -3.33
C VAL A 105 0.22 16.98 -3.48
N LEU A 106 -0.42 17.07 -4.65
CA LEU A 106 -1.46 16.15 -5.09
C LEU A 106 -0.81 14.98 -5.82
N VAL A 107 -0.98 13.77 -5.31
CA VAL A 107 -0.52 12.53 -5.93
C VAL A 107 -1.74 11.82 -6.51
N GLU A 108 -1.69 11.42 -7.78
CA GLU A 108 -2.80 10.74 -8.43
C GLU A 108 -2.34 9.45 -9.10
N ALA A 109 -3.21 8.43 -9.06
CA ALA A 109 -3.10 7.22 -9.86
C ALA A 109 -4.37 7.11 -10.71
N ALA A 110 -4.30 7.62 -11.93
CA ALA A 110 -5.38 7.53 -12.90
C ALA A 110 -5.38 6.15 -13.56
N ALA A 111 -6.49 5.42 -13.47
CA ALA A 111 -6.61 4.12 -14.13
C ALA A 111 -6.52 4.27 -15.65
N LYS A 112 -5.83 3.32 -16.29
CA LYS A 112 -5.75 3.19 -17.76
C LYS A 112 -6.84 2.26 -18.30
N LYS A 113 -7.48 1.45 -17.44
CA LYS A 113 -8.52 0.47 -17.78
C LYS A 113 -9.86 0.84 -17.15
N ASP A 114 -10.95 0.35 -17.74
CA ASP A 114 -12.32 0.71 -17.34
C ASP A 114 -12.84 -0.08 -16.14
N ASP A 115 -12.16 -1.16 -15.74
CA ASP A 115 -12.51 -2.04 -14.62
C ASP A 115 -11.73 -1.71 -13.33
N LEU A 116 -10.94 -0.65 -13.35
CA LEU A 116 -10.07 -0.24 -12.26
C LEU A 116 -10.52 1.09 -11.65
N HIS A 117 -10.44 1.21 -10.33
CA HIS A 117 -10.66 2.48 -9.64
C HIS A 117 -9.47 3.42 -9.83
N SER A 118 -9.70 4.73 -9.78
CA SER A 118 -8.64 5.73 -9.70
C SER A 118 -8.45 6.22 -8.26
N TYR A 119 -7.26 6.74 -7.98
CA TYR A 119 -6.85 7.16 -6.65
C TYR A 119 -6.26 8.57 -6.69
N ALA A 120 -6.45 9.31 -5.61
CA ALA A 120 -5.79 10.59 -5.38
C ALA A 120 -5.44 10.72 -3.89
N GLY A 121 -4.28 11.28 -3.57
CA GLY A 121 -3.86 11.58 -2.21
C GLY A 121 -3.28 12.97 -2.13
N LEU A 122 -3.49 13.65 -1.02
CA LEU A 122 -2.88 14.96 -0.76
C LEU A 122 -1.84 14.81 0.33
N VAL A 123 -0.67 15.38 0.08
CA VAL A 123 0.45 15.50 1.01
C VAL A 123 0.55 16.97 1.35
N TYR A 124 0.41 17.35 2.62
CA TYR A 124 0.49 18.76 3.02
C TYR A 124 1.06 18.90 4.43
N VAL A 125 1.58 20.08 4.73
CA VAL A 125 2.09 20.39 6.07
C VAL A 125 0.95 20.93 6.92
N LYS A 126 0.66 20.28 8.05
CA LYS A 126 -0.21 20.87 9.08
C LYS A 126 0.61 21.87 9.90
N PRO A 127 0.15 23.13 10.07
CA PRO A 127 0.77 24.04 11.03
C PRO A 127 0.43 23.56 12.44
N THR A 128 1.34 22.82 13.06
CA THR A 128 1.35 22.58 14.51
C THR A 128 2.67 23.11 15.07
N GLU A 129 2.67 23.51 16.36
CA GLU A 129 3.69 24.38 16.94
C GLU A 129 5.15 23.90 16.88
N GLU A 130 5.47 22.69 16.41
CA GLU A 130 6.87 22.26 16.30
C GLU A 130 7.11 21.00 15.42
N LYS A 131 6.10 20.47 14.72
CA LYS A 131 6.23 19.20 13.98
C LYS A 131 5.55 19.26 12.62
N VAL A 132 6.30 18.88 11.58
CA VAL A 132 5.76 18.61 10.25
C VAL A 132 4.98 17.29 10.31
N ASP A 133 3.70 17.37 10.67
CA ASP A 133 2.76 16.26 10.47
C ASP A 133 2.29 16.32 9.02
N VAL A 134 2.94 15.51 8.18
CA VAL A 134 2.51 15.30 6.80
C VAL A 134 1.39 14.28 6.82
N LEU A 135 0.15 14.78 6.78
CA LEU A 135 -1.01 13.92 6.66
C LEU A 135 -1.10 13.46 5.21
N VAL A 136 -1.00 12.14 5.03
CA VAL A 136 -1.34 11.47 3.79
C VAL A 136 -2.73 10.93 3.98
N GLN A 137 -3.71 11.58 3.39
CA GLN A 137 -5.03 10.98 3.25
C GLN A 137 -5.33 10.85 1.76
N ALA A 138 -5.76 9.67 1.39
CA ALA A 138 -6.01 9.30 0.01
C ALA A 138 -7.45 8.83 -0.15
N CYS A 139 -7.98 9.07 -1.34
CA CYS A 139 -9.32 8.73 -1.76
C CYS A 139 -9.24 7.83 -2.98
N LYS A 140 -10.21 6.92 -3.08
CA LYS A 140 -10.45 6.05 -4.22
C LYS A 140 -11.84 6.34 -4.77
N THR A 141 -12.02 6.30 -6.09
CA THR A 141 -13.37 6.35 -6.67
C THR A 141 -14.24 5.20 -6.13
N GLU A 142 -15.56 5.42 -6.00
CA GLU A 142 -16.49 4.37 -5.57
C GLU A 142 -16.70 3.32 -6.68
N GLU A 143 -16.74 3.79 -7.92
CA GLU A 143 -16.84 2.97 -9.12
C GLU A 143 -15.54 3.04 -9.93
N PRO A 144 -15.24 2.04 -10.77
CA PRO A 144 -14.16 2.11 -11.75
C PRO A 144 -14.21 3.38 -12.59
N SER A 145 -13.05 4.01 -12.79
CA SER A 145 -12.95 5.30 -13.47
C SER A 145 -11.53 5.55 -13.92
N LYS A 146 -11.36 6.15 -15.11
CA LYS A 146 -10.08 6.65 -15.62
C LYS A 146 -9.74 8.07 -15.11
N ARG A 147 -10.62 8.67 -14.30
CA ARG A 147 -10.43 10.01 -13.73
C ARG A 147 -10.26 9.89 -12.21
N PRO A 148 -9.15 10.40 -11.64
CA PRO A 148 -8.96 10.46 -10.20
C PRO A 148 -10.02 11.30 -9.47
N PRO A 149 -10.24 11.05 -8.17
CA PRO A 149 -11.02 11.94 -7.33
C PRO A 149 -10.44 13.37 -7.34
N MET A 150 -11.30 14.37 -7.52
CA MET A 150 -10.90 15.77 -7.52
C MET A 150 -10.73 16.31 -6.10
N LEU A 151 -9.56 16.09 -5.50
CA LEU A 151 -9.26 16.59 -4.16
C LEU A 151 -9.06 18.10 -4.13
N THR A 152 -9.51 18.73 -3.05
CA THR A 152 -9.20 20.15 -2.81
C THR A 152 -7.74 20.29 -2.38
N THR A 153 -6.94 21.07 -3.12
CA THR A 153 -5.52 21.29 -2.82
C THR A 153 -5.28 22.30 -1.70
N ARG A 154 -6.35 22.89 -1.15
CA ARG A 154 -6.32 23.70 0.08
C ARG A 154 -6.90 22.88 1.22
N PRO A 155 -6.09 22.45 2.21
CA PRO A 155 -6.61 21.78 3.38
C PRO A 155 -7.59 22.71 4.10
N ARG A 156 -8.83 22.27 4.33
CA ARG A 156 -9.66 22.89 5.38
C ARG A 156 -8.99 22.51 6.70
N LEU A 157 -8.67 23.50 7.53
CA LEU A 157 -7.79 23.43 8.72
C LEU A 157 -8.29 22.51 9.87
N VAL A 158 -9.12 21.51 9.61
CA VAL A 158 -9.77 20.69 10.64
C VAL A 158 -9.72 19.20 10.26
N ASN A 159 -8.56 18.62 10.50
CA ASN A 159 -8.32 17.22 10.90
C ASN A 159 -8.65 16.03 9.96
N ALA A 160 -9.18 16.21 8.76
CA ALA A 160 -9.23 15.14 7.75
C ALA A 160 -9.47 15.69 6.34
N ILE A 161 -9.03 14.97 5.32
CA ILE A 161 -9.50 15.15 3.95
C ILE A 161 -10.85 14.47 3.82
N ASP A 162 -11.87 15.26 3.48
CA ASP A 162 -13.12 14.72 2.99
C ASP A 162 -12.94 14.30 1.53
N CYS A 163 -13.13 13.02 1.23
CA CYS A 163 -13.18 12.55 -0.15
C CYS A 163 -14.38 13.19 -0.86
N PRO A 164 -14.21 13.69 -2.10
CA PRO A 164 -15.31 14.27 -2.85
C PRO A 164 -16.39 13.22 -3.16
N GLU A 165 -17.57 13.69 -3.53
CA GLU A 165 -18.68 12.81 -3.95
C GLU A 165 -18.24 11.80 -5.02
N GLY A 166 -18.70 10.55 -4.89
CA GLY A 166 -18.27 9.44 -5.74
C GLY A 166 -16.88 8.89 -5.40
N SER A 167 -16.34 9.21 -4.22
CA SER A 167 -15.09 8.64 -3.73
C SER A 167 -15.08 8.43 -2.22
N VAL A 168 -14.33 7.41 -1.79
CA VAL A 168 -14.20 6.97 -0.40
C VAL A 168 -12.75 6.98 0.03
N ILE A 169 -12.51 7.02 1.35
CA ILE A 169 -11.15 6.93 1.90
C ILE A 169 -10.50 5.61 1.45
N MET A 170 -9.28 5.71 0.96
CA MET A 170 -8.43 4.57 0.61
C MET A 170 -7.96 3.88 1.90
N GLN A 171 -8.41 2.64 2.12
CA GLN A 171 -7.94 1.75 3.19
C GLN A 171 -6.73 0.92 2.77
#